data_AF-A0A8H6ICP6-F1
#
_entry.id   AF-A0A8H6ICP6-F1
#
_cell.length_a   1.000
_cell.length_b   1.000
_cell.length_c   1.000
_cell.angle_alpha   90.00
_cell.angle_beta   90.00
_cell.angle_gamma   90.00
#
_symmetry.space_group_name_H-M   'P 1'
#
loop_
_entity.id
_entity.type
_entity.pdbx_description
1 polymer ?
#
loop_
_entity_poly.entity_id
_entity_poly.type
_entity_poly.pdbx_seq_one_letter_code
_entity_poly.pdbx_strand_id
1 'polypeptide(L)'
;MPQKEDENISRLLQSNDVPTPVEAGRVYDDIDDLETEANALRLQLDALEGRLQQRRSIVSSVRRMPAEVLGEIFQLALSSNAFGWRKRCLENFMLVCKAWRNVALITHALWNNISIGGPGNSYRKILAWLSRSGSLSKRLEVAEGLGYGGFCGCEDSEPCRYTDPIIIRLLKEARSLQDLRLHVGRHICLTKFFESLQSTPENPGLQPWKHIKSIGIDFDPSSYNTWPTPLDSFQSFFTQLAFVTSFRLYLPPGGNTSFDNSDPRNATIGIPPRFLSQLLELTIQCDWSWVTYSWNAGTLYQP
;
A
#
# COMPACT_ATOMS: atom_id res chain seq x y z
N MET A 1 -69.29 10.01 -8.48
CA MET A 1 -68.95 11.00 -9.53
C MET A 1 -67.54 10.89 -10.15
N PRO A 2 -66.68 9.87 -9.90
CA PRO A 2 -65.32 9.86 -10.49
C PRO A 2 -65.25 9.44 -11.98
N GLN A 3 -66.27 8.75 -12.52
CA GLN A 3 -66.22 8.18 -13.88
C GLN A 3 -66.19 9.20 -15.03
N LYS A 4 -66.58 10.47 -14.79
CA LYS A 4 -66.66 11.49 -15.86
C LYS A 4 -65.37 12.30 -16.01
N GLU A 5 -64.48 12.25 -15.01
CA GLU A 5 -63.19 12.96 -15.01
C GLU A 5 -62.13 12.20 -15.81
N ASP A 6 -62.09 10.87 -15.65
CA ASP A 6 -61.21 9.99 -16.44
C ASP A 6 -61.49 10.03 -17.95
N GLU A 7 -62.76 10.20 -18.36
CA GLU A 7 -63.14 10.27 -19.78
C GLU A 7 -62.61 11.53 -20.48
N ASN A 8 -62.50 12.66 -19.78
CA ASN A 8 -62.10 13.94 -20.37
C ASN A 8 -60.57 14.01 -20.57
N ILE A 9 -59.81 13.49 -19.60
CA ILE A 9 -58.35 13.35 -19.73
C ILE A 9 -58.02 12.31 -20.79
N SER A 10 -58.79 11.21 -20.88
CA SER A 10 -58.61 10.18 -21.91
C SER A 10 -58.75 10.74 -23.33
N ARG A 11 -59.67 11.69 -23.57
CA ARG A 11 -59.79 12.38 -24.87
C ARG A 11 -58.52 13.16 -25.21
N LEU A 12 -57.98 13.91 -24.26
CA LEU A 12 -56.74 14.69 -24.45
C LEU A 12 -55.51 13.79 -24.66
N LEU A 13 -55.50 12.59 -24.07
CA LEU A 13 -54.43 11.61 -24.27
C LEU A 13 -54.54 10.88 -25.63
N GLN A 14 -55.73 10.83 -26.23
CA GLN A 14 -56.00 10.12 -27.49
C GLN A 14 -56.14 11.05 -28.71
N SER A 15 -56.15 12.37 -28.50
CA SER A 15 -56.28 13.41 -29.54
C SER A 15 -55.15 14.43 -29.45
N ASN A 16 -54.79 15.06 -30.57
CA ASN A 16 -53.85 16.19 -30.61
C ASN A 16 -54.54 17.56 -30.40
N ASP A 17 -55.75 17.57 -29.83
CA ASP A 17 -56.47 18.81 -29.54
C ASP A 17 -55.76 19.66 -28.47
N VAL A 18 -55.80 20.97 -28.61
CA VAL A 18 -55.23 21.90 -27.62
C VAL A 18 -56.10 21.90 -26.36
N PRO A 19 -55.55 21.66 -25.15
CA PRO A 19 -56.30 21.76 -23.92
C PRO A 19 -56.82 23.18 -23.69
N THR A 20 -58.07 23.30 -23.23
CA THR A 20 -58.59 24.57 -22.73
C THR A 20 -57.83 25.00 -21.46
N PRO A 21 -57.81 26.29 -21.10
CA PRO A 21 -57.12 26.75 -19.88
C PRO A 21 -57.57 26.05 -18.59
N VAL A 22 -58.83 25.63 -18.52
CA VAL A 22 -59.39 24.90 -17.37
C VAL A 22 -58.89 23.45 -17.34
N GLU A 23 -58.83 22.78 -18.49
CA GLU A 23 -58.26 21.43 -18.60
C GLU A 23 -56.77 21.44 -18.26
N ALA A 24 -56.02 22.42 -18.79
CA ALA A 24 -54.60 22.59 -18.47
C ALA A 24 -54.37 22.82 -16.97
N GLY A 25 -55.15 23.70 -16.34
CA GLY A 25 -55.07 23.95 -14.89
C GLY A 25 -55.26 22.68 -14.06
N ARG A 26 -56.28 21.88 -14.39
CA ARG A 26 -56.54 20.60 -13.70
C ARG A 26 -55.40 19.59 -13.88
N VAL A 27 -54.85 19.49 -15.10
CA VAL A 27 -53.70 18.60 -15.34
C VAL A 27 -52.49 19.05 -14.54
N TYR A 28 -52.25 20.36 -14.37
CA TYR A 28 -51.18 20.83 -13.50
C TYR A 28 -51.45 20.50 -12.02
N ASP A 29 -52.68 20.68 -11.54
CA ASP A 29 -53.05 20.29 -10.16
C ASP A 29 -52.84 18.78 -9.94
N ASP A 30 -53.27 17.93 -10.90
CA ASP A 30 -53.08 16.48 -10.85
C ASP A 30 -51.58 16.09 -10.86
N ILE A 31 -50.76 16.81 -11.65
CA ILE A 31 -49.30 16.61 -11.66
C ILE A 31 -48.70 16.97 -10.30
N ASP A 32 -49.05 18.13 -9.74
CA ASP A 32 -48.53 18.59 -8.45
C ASP A 32 -48.93 17.63 -7.31
N ASP A 33 -50.16 17.10 -7.35
CA ASP A 33 -50.66 16.10 -6.40
C ASP A 33 -49.89 14.77 -6.53
N LEU A 34 -49.68 14.27 -7.75
CA LEU A 34 -48.91 13.06 -8.01
C LEU A 34 -47.43 13.22 -7.63
N GLU A 35 -46.83 14.39 -7.87
CA GLU A 35 -45.45 14.68 -7.45
C GLU A 35 -45.33 14.71 -5.92
N THR A 36 -46.32 15.29 -5.24
CA THR A 36 -46.41 15.30 -3.78
C THR A 36 -46.52 13.88 -3.22
N GLU A 37 -47.40 13.05 -3.79
CA GLU A 37 -47.55 11.64 -3.40
C GLU A 37 -46.26 10.84 -3.66
N ALA A 38 -45.65 11.00 -4.83
CA ALA A 38 -44.39 10.32 -5.18
C ALA A 38 -43.26 10.68 -4.20
N ASN A 39 -43.15 11.95 -3.80
CA ASN A 39 -42.17 12.39 -2.82
C ASN A 39 -42.45 11.83 -1.42
N ALA A 40 -43.73 11.78 -1.01
CA ALA A 40 -44.11 11.15 0.25
C ALA A 40 -43.75 9.66 0.29
N LEU A 41 -44.01 8.92 -0.80
CA LEU A 41 -43.66 7.51 -0.93
C LEU A 41 -42.14 7.27 -0.92
N ARG A 42 -41.34 8.14 -1.57
CA ARG A 42 -39.88 8.08 -1.51
C ARG A 42 -39.35 8.24 -0.08
N LEU A 43 -39.87 9.21 0.67
CA LEU A 43 -39.49 9.40 2.07
C LEU A 43 -39.87 8.19 2.94
N GLN A 44 -41.02 7.55 2.68
CA GLN A 44 -41.41 6.32 3.36
C GLN A 44 -40.48 5.14 3.01
N LEU A 45 -40.09 5.01 1.74
CA LEU A 45 -39.15 3.98 1.29
C LEU A 45 -37.79 4.15 1.98
N ASP A 46 -37.22 5.35 1.96
CA ASP A 46 -35.94 5.66 2.63
C ASP A 46 -35.99 5.32 4.13
N ALA A 47 -37.10 5.65 4.80
CA ALA A 47 -37.29 5.32 6.21
C ALA A 47 -37.38 3.81 6.46
N LEU A 48 -38.06 3.06 5.59
CA LEU A 48 -38.15 1.60 5.67
C LEU A 48 -36.80 0.93 5.38
N GLU A 49 -36.06 1.38 4.38
CA GLU A 49 -34.71 0.91 4.08
C GLU A 49 -33.76 1.16 5.26
N GLY A 50 -33.82 2.35 5.87
CA GLY A 50 -33.06 2.65 7.09
C GLY A 50 -33.36 1.68 8.23
N ARG A 51 -34.64 1.38 8.49
CA ARG A 51 -35.05 0.40 9.52
C ARG A 51 -34.60 -1.03 9.18
N LEU A 52 -34.68 -1.41 7.90
CA LEU A 52 -34.25 -2.72 7.42
C LEU A 52 -32.74 -2.87 7.57
N GLN A 53 -31.96 -1.85 7.22
CA GLN A 53 -30.51 -1.84 7.38
C GLN A 53 -30.11 -1.92 8.87
N GLN A 54 -30.81 -1.21 9.76
CA GLN A 54 -30.62 -1.34 11.21
C GLN A 54 -30.85 -2.80 11.68
N ARG A 55 -31.95 -3.43 11.27
CA ARG A 55 -32.25 -4.83 11.63
C ARG A 55 -31.24 -5.81 11.04
N ARG A 56 -30.86 -5.66 9.77
CA ARG A 56 -29.78 -6.44 9.14
C ARG A 56 -28.47 -6.31 9.91
N SER A 57 -28.14 -5.11 10.36
CA SER A 57 -26.93 -4.88 11.15
C SER A 57 -26.94 -5.65 12.47
N ILE A 58 -28.10 -5.80 13.13
CA ILE A 58 -28.26 -6.54 14.38
C ILE A 58 -28.04 -8.04 14.15
N VAL A 59 -28.60 -8.59 13.08
CA VAL A 59 -28.49 -10.03 12.77
C VAL A 59 -27.22 -10.41 11.99
N SER A 60 -26.39 -9.42 11.65
CA SER A 60 -25.16 -9.62 10.90
C SER A 60 -24.28 -10.67 11.57
N SER A 61 -23.88 -11.69 10.80
CA SER A 61 -23.00 -12.78 11.23
C SER A 61 -21.69 -12.26 11.81
N VAL A 62 -21.21 -11.12 11.31
CA VAL A 62 -19.99 -10.46 11.74
C VAL A 62 -20.03 -10.04 13.22
N ARG A 63 -21.22 -9.73 13.79
CA ARG A 63 -21.35 -9.41 15.22
C ARG A 63 -21.24 -10.65 16.13
N ARG A 64 -21.46 -11.83 15.56
CA ARG A 64 -21.35 -13.11 16.28
C ARG A 64 -19.99 -13.76 16.10
N MET A 65 -19.12 -13.17 15.29
CA MET A 65 -17.79 -13.70 15.03
C MET A 65 -16.88 -13.40 16.24
N PRO A 66 -16.15 -14.39 16.75
CA PRO A 66 -15.10 -14.16 17.73
C PRO A 66 -14.10 -13.13 17.21
N ALA A 67 -13.56 -12.32 18.12
CA ALA A 67 -12.63 -11.26 17.77
C ALA A 67 -11.37 -11.80 17.10
N GLU A 68 -10.93 -12.98 17.51
CA GLU A 68 -9.76 -13.69 17.00
C GLU A 68 -9.95 -14.08 15.54
N VAL A 69 -11.11 -14.67 15.20
CA VAL A 69 -11.43 -15.08 13.83
C VAL A 69 -11.50 -13.85 12.92
N LEU A 70 -12.12 -12.76 13.39
CA LEU A 70 -12.17 -11.52 12.61
C LEU A 70 -10.78 -10.89 12.44
N GLY A 71 -9.92 -10.98 13.46
CA GLY A 71 -8.52 -10.56 13.40
C GLY A 71 -7.72 -11.34 12.35
N GLU A 72 -7.92 -12.66 12.26
CA GLU A 72 -7.31 -13.51 11.22
C GLU A 72 -7.81 -13.15 9.82
N ILE A 73 -9.12 -12.88 9.66
CA ILE A 73 -9.66 -12.39 8.39
C ILE A 73 -9.01 -11.06 7.99
N PHE A 74 -8.80 -10.14 8.93
CA PHE A 74 -8.08 -8.90 8.65
C PHE A 74 -6.64 -9.17 8.22
N GLN A 75 -5.93 -10.08 8.88
CA GLN A 75 -4.56 -10.43 8.50
C GLN A 75 -4.50 -10.99 7.07
N LEU A 76 -5.42 -11.90 6.72
CA LEU A 76 -5.52 -12.46 5.37
C LEU A 76 -5.88 -11.39 4.33
N ALA A 77 -6.82 -10.50 4.63
CA ALA A 77 -7.19 -9.42 3.72
C ALA A 77 -6.05 -8.39 3.51
N LEU A 78 -5.12 -8.31 4.47
CA LEU A 78 -3.93 -7.47 4.41
C LEU A 78 -2.68 -8.21 3.91
N SER A 79 -2.79 -9.45 3.42
CA SER A 79 -1.66 -10.25 2.91
C SER A 79 -1.17 -9.79 1.54
N SER A 80 -1.90 -8.87 0.87
CA SER A 80 -1.43 -8.27 -0.37
C SER A 80 -0.12 -7.52 -0.14
N ASN A 81 0.83 -7.75 -1.04
CA ASN A 81 2.15 -7.10 -1.03
C ASN A 81 2.14 -5.72 -1.68
N ALA A 82 0.96 -5.20 -2.05
CA ALA A 82 0.86 -3.87 -2.65
C ALA A 82 1.30 -2.78 -1.65
N PHE A 83 2.27 -1.96 -2.03
CA PHE A 83 2.83 -0.92 -1.19
C PHE A 83 1.74 0.05 -0.68
N GLY A 84 1.72 0.32 0.63
CA GLY A 84 0.77 1.24 1.25
C GLY A 84 -0.68 0.74 1.33
N TRP A 85 -1.03 -0.37 0.67
CA TRP A 85 -2.36 -1.00 0.73
C TRP A 85 -2.74 -1.34 2.16
N ARG A 86 -1.81 -1.94 2.91
CA ARG A 86 -2.05 -2.40 4.28
C ARG A 86 -2.58 -1.29 5.18
N LYS A 87 -1.94 -0.12 5.14
CA LYS A 87 -2.31 1.03 5.97
C LYS A 87 -3.73 1.50 5.63
N ARG A 88 -4.01 1.71 4.34
CA ARG A 88 -5.32 2.18 3.85
C ARG A 88 -6.44 1.19 4.20
N CYS A 89 -6.20 -0.10 3.99
CA CYS A 89 -7.20 -1.13 4.31
C CYS A 89 -7.47 -1.26 5.81
N LEU A 90 -6.43 -1.17 6.64
CA LEU A 90 -6.62 -1.17 8.09
C LEU A 90 -7.37 0.08 8.58
N GLU A 91 -7.08 1.25 8.00
CA GLU A 91 -7.86 2.47 8.23
C GLU A 91 -9.33 2.26 7.86
N ASN A 92 -9.61 1.66 6.69
CA ASN A 92 -10.97 1.34 6.26
C ASN A 92 -11.66 0.35 7.21
N PHE A 93 -10.98 -0.71 7.67
CA PHE A 93 -11.56 -1.65 8.64
C PHE A 93 -11.98 -0.96 9.93
N MET A 94 -11.19 -0.01 10.43
CA MET A 94 -11.52 0.76 11.62
C MET A 94 -12.70 1.73 11.43
N LEU A 95 -13.08 2.06 10.19
CA LEU A 95 -14.21 2.93 9.88
C LEU A 95 -15.53 2.16 9.71
N VAL A 96 -15.51 0.83 9.57
CA VAL A 96 -16.73 0.02 9.37
C VAL A 96 -17.67 0.10 10.58
N CYS A 97 -17.17 -0.25 11.77
CA CYS A 97 -17.93 -0.13 13.02
C CYS A 97 -17.01 -0.18 14.25
N LYS A 98 -17.57 0.13 15.44
CA LYS A 98 -16.83 0.09 16.72
C LYS A 98 -16.22 -1.31 17.01
N ALA A 99 -16.92 -2.38 16.68
CA ALA A 99 -16.42 -3.74 16.90
C ALA A 99 -15.17 -4.03 16.04
N TRP A 100 -15.20 -3.68 14.75
CA TRP A 100 -14.05 -3.86 13.84
C TRP A 100 -12.86 -3.02 14.27
N ARG A 101 -13.11 -1.78 14.69
CA ARG A 101 -12.06 -0.93 15.26
C ARG A 101 -11.41 -1.57 16.48
N ASN A 102 -12.20 -2.10 17.41
CA ASN A 102 -11.67 -2.76 18.59
C ASN A 102 -10.86 -4.01 18.24
N VAL A 103 -11.36 -4.86 17.34
CA VAL A 103 -10.62 -6.03 16.84
C VAL A 103 -9.30 -5.63 16.18
N ALA A 104 -9.33 -4.60 15.32
CA ALA A 104 -8.12 -4.08 14.68
C ALA A 104 -7.10 -3.61 15.72
N LEU A 105 -7.52 -2.89 16.76
CA LEU A 105 -6.64 -2.37 17.81
C LEU A 105 -6.01 -3.45 18.69
N ILE A 106 -6.73 -4.55 18.99
CA ILE A 106 -6.19 -5.65 19.81
C ILE A 106 -5.36 -6.67 19.00
N THR A 107 -5.53 -6.71 17.67
CA THR A 107 -4.78 -7.63 16.80
C THR A 107 -3.42 -7.04 16.45
N HIS A 108 -2.44 -7.23 17.34
CA HIS A 108 -1.09 -6.64 17.23
C HIS A 108 -0.39 -6.87 15.88
N ALA A 109 -0.59 -8.04 15.27
CA ALA A 109 0.02 -8.41 13.98
C ALA A 109 -0.40 -7.49 12.81
N LEU A 110 -1.54 -6.78 12.90
CA LEU A 110 -1.96 -5.83 11.87
C LEU A 110 -1.02 -4.61 11.78
N TRP A 111 -0.37 -4.28 12.90
CA TRP A 111 0.42 -3.05 13.10
C TRP A 111 1.93 -3.25 12.97
N ASN A 112 2.39 -4.49 12.75
CA ASN A 112 3.82 -4.82 12.70
C ASN A 112 4.51 -4.41 11.39
N ASN A 113 3.75 -3.95 10.39
CA ASN A 113 4.26 -3.49 9.11
C ASN A 113 3.72 -2.10 8.81
N ILE A 114 4.59 -1.21 8.31
CA ILE A 114 4.22 0.11 7.81
C ILE A 114 5.03 0.45 6.55
N SER A 115 4.34 0.97 5.55
CA SER A 115 4.92 1.47 4.31
C SER A 115 4.94 3.01 4.28
N ILE A 116 6.08 3.60 3.92
CA ILE A 116 6.33 5.06 3.87
C ILE A 116 6.72 5.46 2.45
N GLY A 117 5.82 6.13 1.73
CA GLY A 117 6.09 6.57 0.34
C GLY A 117 5.31 7.80 -0.10
N GLY A 118 4.98 8.71 0.82
CA GLY A 118 4.23 9.94 0.50
C GLY A 118 4.77 11.16 1.25
N PRO A 119 4.64 12.39 0.72
CA PRO A 119 4.81 13.58 1.54
C PRO A 119 3.79 13.53 2.69
N GLY A 120 4.07 14.23 3.80
CA GLY A 120 3.15 14.30 4.94
C GLY A 120 3.20 13.10 5.90
N ASN A 121 4.21 12.24 5.78
CA ASN A 121 4.51 11.28 6.83
C ASN A 121 4.97 12.01 8.09
N SER A 122 4.56 11.50 9.26
CA SER A 122 4.89 12.09 10.56
C SER A 122 5.53 11.02 11.41
N TYR A 123 6.75 11.30 11.89
CA TYR A 123 7.50 10.44 12.80
C TYR A 123 6.64 9.93 13.96
N ARG A 124 5.92 10.84 14.63
CA ARG A 124 5.04 10.51 15.76
C ARG A 124 3.90 9.57 15.36
N LYS A 125 3.28 9.77 14.19
CA LYS A 125 2.19 8.90 13.71
C LYS A 125 2.70 7.50 13.38
N ILE A 126 3.90 7.41 12.77
CA ILE A 126 4.54 6.14 12.43
C ILE A 126 4.94 5.38 13.69
N LEU A 127 5.55 6.05 14.67
CA LEU A 127 5.83 5.42 15.97
C LEU A 127 4.56 4.96 16.68
N ALA A 128 3.50 5.77 16.68
CA ALA A 128 2.22 5.40 17.27
C ALA A 128 1.53 4.23 16.55
N TRP A 129 1.79 4.04 15.25
CA TRP A 129 1.37 2.86 14.51
C TRP A 129 2.15 1.64 14.99
N LEU A 130 3.48 1.73 14.93
CA LEU A 130 4.37 0.63 15.27
C LEU A 130 4.26 0.20 16.73
N SER A 131 4.00 1.11 17.67
CA SER A 131 3.82 0.79 19.09
C SER A 131 2.65 -0.16 19.34
N ARG A 132 1.62 -0.16 18.47
CA ARG A 132 0.48 -1.07 18.57
C ARG A 132 0.81 -2.52 18.23
N SER A 133 1.98 -2.81 17.65
CA SER A 133 2.43 -4.19 17.43
C SER A 133 3.02 -4.85 18.68
N GLY A 134 3.17 -4.10 19.77
CA GLY A 134 3.75 -4.62 21.01
C GLY A 134 5.19 -5.12 20.79
N SER A 135 5.45 -6.35 21.25
CA SER A 135 6.76 -7.02 21.16
C SER A 135 7.03 -7.70 19.81
N LEU A 136 6.08 -7.67 18.87
CA LEU A 136 6.28 -8.28 17.56
C LEU A 136 7.41 -7.59 16.79
N SER A 137 8.12 -8.40 16.00
CA SER A 137 9.11 -7.94 15.02
C SER A 137 8.44 -6.99 14.04
N LYS A 138 9.07 -5.84 13.82
CA LYS A 138 8.52 -4.77 12.99
C LYS A 138 9.19 -4.76 11.63
N ARG A 139 8.39 -4.50 10.60
CA ARG A 139 8.80 -4.28 9.22
C ARG A 139 8.56 -2.81 8.85
N LEU A 140 9.56 -2.23 8.19
CA LEU A 140 9.48 -0.91 7.58
C LEU A 140 9.67 -1.08 6.08
N GLU A 141 8.71 -0.58 5.30
CA GLU A 141 8.81 -0.52 3.85
C GLU A 141 8.94 0.95 3.44
N VAL A 142 9.91 1.25 2.59
CA VAL A 142 10.14 2.59 2.07
C VAL A 142 10.04 2.51 0.56
N ALA A 143 9.23 3.37 -0.06
CA ALA A 143 9.14 3.46 -1.51
C ALA A 143 9.21 4.92 -1.98
N GLU A 144 9.60 5.07 -3.25
CA GLU A 144 9.26 6.26 -4.01
C GLU A 144 7.73 6.33 -4.17
N GLY A 145 7.20 7.55 -4.21
CA GLY A 145 5.76 7.69 -4.04
C GLY A 145 5.03 7.23 -5.29
N LEU A 146 3.95 6.46 -5.10
CA LEU A 146 3.05 5.96 -6.14
C LEU A 146 2.30 7.07 -6.91
N GLY A 147 2.77 8.33 -6.87
CA GLY A 147 2.26 9.37 -7.75
C GLY A 147 2.69 9.06 -9.18
N TYR A 148 1.73 9.07 -10.11
CA TYR A 148 1.98 8.92 -11.54
C TYR A 148 3.10 9.89 -11.97
N GLY A 149 4.30 9.35 -12.24
CA GLY A 149 5.49 10.12 -12.69
C GLY A 149 6.57 10.39 -11.63
N GLY A 150 6.44 9.89 -10.41
CA GLY A 150 7.31 10.23 -9.29
C GLY A 150 8.59 9.38 -9.14
N PHE A 151 9.44 9.32 -10.17
CA PHE A 151 10.83 8.87 -9.95
C PHE A 151 11.49 9.84 -8.95
N CYS A 152 12.30 9.37 -8.00
CA CYS A 152 13.15 10.27 -7.22
C CYS A 152 13.99 11.04 -8.22
N GLY A 153 13.84 12.38 -8.29
CA GLY A 153 14.64 13.28 -9.11
C GLY A 153 16.10 13.40 -8.67
N CYS A 154 16.67 12.30 -8.17
CA CYS A 154 17.97 12.17 -7.51
C CYS A 154 19.20 12.55 -8.38
N GLU A 155 19.02 13.31 -9.46
CA GLU A 155 20.05 14.10 -10.12
C GLU A 155 20.65 15.12 -9.13
N ASP A 156 21.84 15.62 -9.42
CA ASP A 156 22.83 16.15 -8.45
C ASP A 156 22.39 17.25 -7.48
N SER A 157 21.17 17.78 -7.57
CA SER A 157 20.67 18.90 -6.76
C SER A 157 19.38 18.63 -5.96
N GLU A 158 18.61 17.58 -6.24
CA GLU A 158 17.36 17.34 -5.51
C GLU A 158 17.56 16.43 -4.28
N PRO A 159 16.88 16.72 -3.15
CA PRO A 159 16.94 15.89 -1.96
C PRO A 159 16.36 14.51 -2.28
N CYS A 160 17.19 13.48 -2.12
CA CYS A 160 16.75 12.10 -2.31
C CYS A 160 15.70 11.74 -1.27
N ARG A 161 14.54 11.21 -1.69
CA ARG A 161 13.47 10.83 -0.77
C ARG A 161 13.91 9.86 0.32
N TYR A 162 14.82 8.95 0.00
CA TYR A 162 15.34 8.01 0.98
C TYR A 162 16.16 8.70 2.08
N THR A 163 16.67 9.90 1.81
CA THR A 163 17.35 10.75 2.79
C THR A 163 16.38 11.58 3.64
N ASP A 164 15.06 11.31 3.56
CA ASP A 164 14.07 11.92 4.43
C ASP A 164 14.48 11.75 5.91
N PRO A 165 14.62 12.86 6.67
CA PRO A 165 15.04 12.81 8.07
C PRO A 165 14.16 11.91 8.94
N ILE A 166 12.87 11.73 8.61
CA ILE A 166 11.96 10.85 9.33
C ILE A 166 12.36 9.39 9.14
N ILE A 167 12.73 8.98 7.94
CA ILE A 167 13.15 7.59 7.64
C ILE A 167 14.45 7.29 8.36
N ILE A 168 15.43 8.19 8.22
CA ILE A 168 16.73 8.06 8.88
C ILE A 168 16.56 8.01 10.40
N ARG A 169 15.73 8.90 10.96
CA ARG A 169 15.42 8.91 12.39
C ARG A 169 14.73 7.61 12.85
N LEU A 170 13.78 7.07 12.09
CA LEU A 170 13.12 5.81 12.42
C LEU A 170 14.12 4.66 12.50
N LEU A 171 15.03 4.55 11.54
CA LEU A 171 16.05 3.50 11.53
C LEU A 171 17.01 3.62 12.73
N LYS A 172 17.30 4.85 13.16
CA LYS A 172 18.19 5.12 14.30
C LYS A 172 17.53 4.97 15.66
N GLU A 173 16.22 5.16 15.77
CA GLU A 173 15.52 5.14 17.07
C GLU A 173 14.66 3.88 17.28
N ALA A 174 14.19 3.21 16.22
CA ALA A 174 13.26 2.09 16.34
C ALA A 174 13.95 0.75 16.68
N ARG A 175 14.09 0.47 17.98
CA ARG A 175 14.78 -0.72 18.52
C ARG A 175 14.26 -2.09 18.09
N SER A 176 13.00 -2.19 17.71
CA SER A 176 12.34 -3.46 17.36
C SER A 176 12.14 -3.66 15.86
N LEU A 177 12.77 -2.82 15.03
CA LEU A 177 12.79 -3.03 13.60
C LEU A 177 13.68 -4.24 13.27
N GLN A 178 13.14 -5.20 12.54
CA GLN A 178 13.83 -6.45 12.20
C GLN A 178 13.84 -6.72 10.70
N ASP A 179 12.93 -6.08 9.96
CA ASP A 179 12.80 -6.23 8.51
C ASP A 179 12.72 -4.84 7.85
N LEU A 180 13.55 -4.59 6.85
CA LEU A 180 13.57 -3.37 6.06
C LEU A 180 13.40 -3.70 4.59
N ARG A 181 12.40 -3.08 3.95
CA ARG A 181 12.17 -3.19 2.50
C ARG A 181 12.34 -1.82 1.86
N LEU A 182 13.13 -1.76 0.80
CA LEU A 182 13.40 -0.55 0.03
C LEU A 182 12.93 -0.79 -1.40
N HIS A 183 11.96 -0.02 -1.88
CA HIS A 183 11.42 -0.08 -3.25
C HIS A 183 12.03 1.05 -4.08
N VAL A 184 13.25 0.83 -4.51
CA VAL A 184 14.14 1.83 -5.08
C VAL A 184 13.89 1.97 -6.58
N GLY A 185 13.67 3.20 -7.06
CA GLY A 185 13.71 3.45 -8.50
C GLY A 185 15.13 3.24 -9.01
N ARG A 186 16.03 4.17 -8.66
CA ARG A 186 17.42 4.18 -9.15
C ARG A 186 18.44 3.76 -8.09
N HIS A 187 19.48 3.01 -8.47
CA HIS A 187 20.54 2.57 -7.55
C HIS A 187 21.22 3.73 -6.78
N ILE A 188 21.33 4.92 -7.39
CA ILE A 188 21.91 6.12 -6.75
C ILE A 188 21.12 6.54 -5.49
N CYS A 189 19.81 6.30 -5.45
CA CYS A 189 18.97 6.62 -4.30
C CYS A 189 19.35 5.75 -3.10
N LEU A 190 19.72 4.49 -3.37
CA LEU A 190 20.15 3.54 -2.37
C LEU A 190 21.54 3.89 -1.82
N THR A 191 22.45 4.37 -2.67
CA THR A 191 23.73 4.94 -2.22
C THR A 191 23.50 6.14 -1.30
N LYS A 192 22.72 7.14 -1.75
CA LYS A 192 22.38 8.34 -0.96
C LYS A 192 21.69 7.98 0.37
N PHE A 193 20.81 6.98 0.37
CA PHE A 193 20.17 6.46 1.58
C PHE A 193 21.18 6.00 2.62
N PHE A 194 22.14 5.16 2.22
CA PHE A 194 23.13 4.62 3.14
C PHE A 194 24.15 5.66 3.59
N GLU A 195 24.57 6.56 2.70
CA GLU A 195 25.41 7.71 3.06
C GLU A 195 24.71 8.61 4.09
N SER A 196 23.40 8.87 3.92
CA SER A 196 22.61 9.62 4.89
C SER A 196 22.46 8.89 6.23
N LEU A 197 22.26 7.58 6.18
CA LEU A 197 22.21 6.74 7.38
C LEU A 197 23.55 6.76 8.15
N GLN A 198 24.69 6.85 7.45
CA GLN A 198 26.03 6.88 8.04
C GLN A 198 26.47 8.27 8.50
N SER A 199 26.08 9.34 7.78
CA SER A 199 26.62 10.69 7.99
C SER A 199 26.10 11.41 9.24
N THR A 200 24.98 10.97 9.82
CA THR A 200 24.51 11.62 11.06
C THR A 200 25.40 11.22 12.23
N PRO A 201 25.96 12.17 13.01
CA PRO A 201 26.78 11.87 14.18
C PRO A 201 25.97 11.03 15.18
N GLU A 202 26.35 9.77 15.34
CA GLU A 202 25.67 8.83 16.21
C GLU A 202 26.40 8.64 17.53
N ASN A 203 25.63 8.35 18.57
CA ASN A 203 26.17 7.77 19.79
C ASN A 203 26.51 6.30 19.47
N PRO A 204 27.80 5.90 19.45
CA PRO A 204 28.24 4.61 18.88
C PRO A 204 27.60 3.36 19.53
N GLY A 205 27.01 3.49 20.73
CA GLY A 205 26.29 2.40 21.40
C GLY A 205 24.83 2.19 20.99
N LEU A 206 24.25 3.03 20.11
CA LEU A 206 22.82 3.01 19.79
C LEU A 206 22.58 3.05 18.28
N GLN A 207 22.90 1.95 17.59
CA GLN A 207 22.62 1.78 16.16
C GLN A 207 21.62 0.62 15.93
N PRO A 208 20.31 0.82 16.22
CA PRO A 208 19.30 -0.22 16.06
C PRO A 208 19.23 -0.83 14.66
N TRP A 209 19.40 0.00 13.62
CA TRP A 209 19.35 -0.45 12.23
C TRP A 209 20.41 -1.52 11.91
N LYS A 210 21.54 -1.56 12.64
CA LYS A 210 22.54 -2.62 12.47
C LYS A 210 22.04 -4.00 12.89
N HIS A 211 20.99 -4.07 13.72
CA HIS A 211 20.40 -5.32 14.22
C HIS A 211 19.22 -5.80 13.37
N ILE A 212 18.99 -5.20 12.20
CA ILE A 212 18.01 -5.67 11.22
C ILE A 212 18.46 -7.06 10.73
N LYS A 213 17.53 -8.02 10.75
CA LYS A 213 17.79 -9.41 10.36
C LYS A 213 17.40 -9.71 8.91
N SER A 214 16.40 -8.97 8.40
CA SER A 214 15.88 -9.13 7.04
C SER A 214 16.01 -7.81 6.28
N ILE A 215 16.61 -7.86 5.10
CA ILE A 215 16.62 -6.73 4.16
C ILE A 215 16.10 -7.19 2.81
N GLY A 216 15.18 -6.42 2.25
CA GLY A 216 14.76 -6.55 0.87
C GLY A 216 15.01 -5.27 0.09
N ILE A 217 15.59 -5.41 -1.10
CA ILE A 217 15.73 -4.34 -2.07
C ILE A 217 14.90 -4.75 -3.28
N ASP A 218 14.00 -3.88 -3.69
CA ASP A 218 13.10 -4.06 -4.81
C ASP A 218 13.29 -2.91 -5.78
N PHE A 219 13.78 -3.21 -6.98
CA PHE A 219 13.98 -2.20 -8.01
C PHE A 219 12.71 -2.02 -8.84
N ASP A 220 12.19 -0.79 -8.87
CA ASP A 220 10.93 -0.48 -9.52
C ASP A 220 10.98 -0.86 -11.01
N PRO A 221 10.07 -1.74 -11.48
CA PRO A 221 10.07 -2.19 -12.86
C PRO A 221 9.79 -1.10 -13.88
N SER A 222 9.14 0.00 -13.47
CA SER A 222 8.76 1.11 -14.33
C SER A 222 9.88 2.13 -14.54
N SER A 223 10.98 2.03 -13.78
CA SER A 223 12.10 2.96 -13.89
C SER A 223 13.11 2.50 -14.94
N TYR A 224 13.44 3.40 -15.88
CA TYR A 224 14.58 3.24 -16.78
C TYR A 224 15.85 3.30 -15.95
N ASN A 225 16.29 2.14 -15.50
CA ASN A 225 17.45 2.03 -14.64
C ASN A 225 18.68 1.76 -15.47
N THR A 226 19.66 2.66 -15.36
CA THR A 226 21.03 2.28 -15.59
C THR A 226 21.46 1.37 -14.43
N TRP A 227 21.67 0.09 -14.75
CA TRP A 227 22.25 -0.83 -13.80
C TRP A 227 23.70 -0.38 -13.54
N PRO A 228 24.10 -0.18 -12.28
CA PRO A 228 25.42 0.37 -12.00
C PRO A 228 26.53 -0.61 -12.42
N THR A 229 27.52 -0.10 -13.13
CA THR A 229 28.80 -0.74 -13.39
C THR A 229 29.95 0.07 -12.75
N PRO A 230 30.84 -0.50 -11.93
CA PRO A 230 30.69 -1.57 -10.94
C PRO A 230 30.24 -1.04 -9.55
N LEU A 231 29.61 -1.90 -8.74
CA LEU A 231 29.03 -1.62 -7.42
C LEU A 231 30.05 -1.42 -6.27
N ASP A 232 31.20 -0.77 -6.48
CA ASP A 232 32.19 -0.57 -5.41
C ASP A 232 31.60 0.19 -4.21
N SER A 233 30.71 1.15 -4.47
CA SER A 233 29.96 1.89 -3.45
C SER A 233 29.08 0.98 -2.58
N PHE A 234 28.58 -0.12 -3.14
CA PHE A 234 27.66 -1.04 -2.46
C PHE A 234 28.37 -2.05 -1.57
N GLN A 235 29.65 -2.33 -1.80
CA GLN A 235 30.43 -3.21 -0.92
C GLN A 235 30.49 -2.64 0.50
N SER A 236 30.70 -1.32 0.61
CA SER A 236 30.73 -0.61 1.89
C SER A 236 29.42 -0.79 2.68
N PHE A 237 28.29 -0.88 1.99
CA PHE A 237 26.98 -1.11 2.59
C PHE A 237 26.89 -2.51 3.21
N PHE A 238 27.20 -3.56 2.43
CA PHE A 238 27.09 -4.95 2.90
C PHE A 238 28.01 -5.25 4.09
N THR A 239 29.19 -4.62 4.14
CA THR A 239 30.11 -4.80 5.29
C THR A 239 29.55 -4.32 6.63
N GLN A 240 28.57 -3.41 6.62
CA GLN A 240 27.96 -2.88 7.84
C GLN A 240 26.76 -3.70 8.32
N LEU A 241 26.25 -4.60 7.48
CA LEU A 241 25.07 -5.41 7.73
C LEU A 241 25.39 -6.76 8.37
N ALA A 242 26.22 -6.77 9.42
CA ALA A 242 26.74 -7.99 10.02
C ALA A 242 25.66 -8.92 10.64
N PHE A 243 24.45 -8.43 10.88
CA PHE A 243 23.36 -9.20 11.51
C PHE A 243 22.26 -9.64 10.55
N VAL A 244 22.38 -9.29 9.26
CA VAL A 244 21.39 -9.68 8.26
C VAL A 244 21.56 -11.14 7.93
N THR A 245 20.50 -11.92 8.17
CA THR A 245 20.42 -13.35 7.89
C THR A 245 19.46 -13.67 6.76
N SER A 246 18.57 -12.76 6.38
CA SER A 246 17.66 -12.92 5.23
C SER A 246 17.85 -11.73 4.29
N PHE A 247 18.17 -12.01 3.03
CA PHE A 247 18.34 -11.00 2.01
C PHE A 247 17.46 -11.31 0.80
N ARG A 248 16.66 -10.32 0.39
CA ARG A 248 15.87 -10.37 -0.83
C ARG A 248 16.31 -9.29 -1.80
N LEU A 249 16.44 -9.67 -3.06
CA LEU A 249 16.74 -8.77 -4.16
C LEU A 249 15.75 -9.02 -5.29
N TYR A 250 14.91 -8.03 -5.58
CA TYR A 250 14.06 -8.03 -6.75
C TYR A 250 14.69 -7.11 -7.80
N LEU A 251 15.10 -7.69 -8.91
CA LEU A 251 15.76 -7.00 -10.02
C LEU A 251 14.70 -6.43 -10.97
N PRO A 252 14.97 -5.26 -11.58
CA PRO A 252 14.04 -4.65 -12.53
C PRO A 252 13.91 -5.53 -13.79
N PRO A 253 12.83 -5.39 -14.58
CA PRO A 253 12.61 -6.18 -15.78
C PRO A 253 13.71 -6.04 -16.81
N GLY A 254 14.12 -7.15 -17.43
CA GLY A 254 15.24 -7.15 -18.37
C GLY A 254 15.03 -6.24 -19.59
N GLY A 255 13.78 -6.01 -19.98
CA GLY A 255 13.42 -5.10 -21.09
C GLY A 255 13.53 -3.60 -20.76
N ASN A 256 13.53 -3.24 -19.47
CA ASN A 256 13.54 -1.84 -19.02
C ASN A 256 14.90 -1.39 -18.47
N THR A 257 15.86 -2.30 -18.38
CA THR A 257 17.23 -2.00 -17.96
C THR A 257 18.09 -1.63 -19.15
N SER A 258 18.55 -0.38 -19.19
CA SER A 258 19.69 -0.01 -20.03
C SER A 258 20.95 -0.35 -19.27
N PHE A 259 21.63 -1.43 -19.63
CA PHE A 259 22.99 -1.66 -19.14
C PHE A 259 23.91 -0.68 -19.87
N ASP A 260 24.67 0.13 -19.14
CA ASP A 260 25.59 1.10 -19.72
C ASP A 260 26.63 0.36 -20.58
N ASN A 261 26.41 0.36 -21.90
CA ASN A 261 27.27 -0.18 -22.97
C ASN A 261 27.83 -1.60 -22.76
N SER A 262 27.29 -2.34 -21.78
CA SER A 262 27.75 -3.65 -21.36
C SER A 262 26.66 -4.66 -21.66
N ASP A 263 27.09 -5.81 -22.17
CA ASP A 263 26.21 -6.94 -22.37
C ASP A 263 25.44 -7.21 -21.06
N PRO A 264 24.09 -7.23 -21.07
CA PRO A 264 23.27 -7.60 -19.91
C PRO A 264 23.76 -8.88 -19.23
N ARG A 265 24.34 -9.80 -20.01
CA ARG A 265 24.91 -11.07 -19.56
C ARG A 265 26.14 -10.90 -18.65
N ASN A 266 26.78 -9.74 -18.67
CA ASN A 266 27.95 -9.42 -17.86
C ASN A 266 27.61 -8.53 -16.65
N ALA A 267 26.33 -8.23 -16.42
CA ALA A 267 25.92 -7.49 -15.24
C ALA A 267 26.22 -8.31 -13.98
N THR A 268 27.09 -7.79 -13.12
CA THR A 268 27.43 -8.43 -11.85
C THR A 268 26.82 -7.64 -10.69
N ILE A 269 26.40 -8.37 -9.67
CA ILE A 269 25.97 -7.78 -8.39
C ILE A 269 27.10 -8.03 -7.42
N GLY A 270 27.83 -6.98 -7.06
CA GLY A 270 28.98 -7.05 -6.16
C GLY A 270 28.59 -7.31 -4.71
N ILE A 271 27.97 -8.47 -4.42
CA ILE A 271 27.65 -8.88 -3.05
C ILE A 271 28.90 -9.53 -2.44
N PRO A 272 29.47 -8.98 -1.35
CA PRO A 272 30.67 -9.53 -0.75
C PRO A 272 30.46 -11.00 -0.31
N PRO A 273 31.40 -11.92 -0.57
CA PRO A 273 31.30 -13.32 -0.16
C PRO A 273 31.04 -13.48 1.35
N ARG A 274 31.63 -12.61 2.18
CA ARG A 274 31.39 -12.57 3.63
C ARG A 274 29.92 -12.34 3.95
N PHE A 275 29.27 -11.41 3.26
CA PHE A 275 27.84 -11.14 3.45
C PHE A 275 26.99 -12.35 3.02
N LEU A 276 27.32 -13.00 1.90
CA LEU A 276 26.61 -14.21 1.48
C LEU A 276 26.75 -15.35 2.49
N SER A 277 27.93 -15.51 3.09
CA SER A 277 28.21 -16.60 4.03
C SER A 277 27.43 -16.53 5.36
N GLN A 278 26.92 -15.36 5.74
CA GLN A 278 26.10 -15.18 6.96
C GLN A 278 24.59 -15.33 6.70
N LEU A 279 24.16 -15.40 5.43
CA LEU A 279 22.74 -15.52 5.10
C LEU A 279 22.23 -16.94 5.37
N LEU A 280 21.08 -17.01 6.02
CA LEU A 280 20.23 -18.21 6.13
C LEU A 280 19.23 -18.30 4.98
N GLU A 281 18.85 -17.15 4.43
CA GLU A 281 17.90 -17.05 3.32
C GLU A 281 18.40 -16.02 2.31
N LEU A 282 18.48 -16.43 1.05
CA LEU A 282 18.76 -15.56 -0.08
C LEU A 282 17.63 -15.76 -1.11
N THR A 283 16.90 -14.69 -1.40
CA THR A 283 15.90 -14.67 -2.47
C THR A 283 16.34 -13.69 -3.55
N ILE A 284 16.56 -14.16 -4.76
CA ILE A 284 16.77 -13.31 -5.93
C ILE A 284 15.59 -13.55 -6.86
N GLN A 285 14.91 -12.47 -7.25
CA GLN A 285 13.80 -12.51 -8.19
C GLN A 285 14.12 -11.59 -9.36
N CYS A 286 14.05 -12.12 -10.58
CA CYS A 286 14.03 -11.34 -11.81
C CYS A 286 13.19 -12.06 -12.85
N ASP A 287 12.76 -11.32 -13.86
CA ASP A 287 12.02 -11.84 -15.01
C ASP A 287 12.91 -11.96 -16.26
N TRP A 288 14.23 -11.94 -16.08
CA TRP A 288 15.18 -11.95 -17.19
C TRP A 288 15.12 -13.33 -17.84
N SER A 289 14.44 -13.41 -18.98
CA SER A 289 14.25 -14.66 -19.75
C SER A 289 15.55 -15.30 -20.26
N TRP A 290 16.70 -14.66 -20.00
CA TRP A 290 18.02 -15.05 -20.48
C TRP A 290 18.98 -15.49 -19.36
N VAL A 291 18.53 -15.53 -18.10
CA VAL A 291 19.38 -15.88 -16.95
C VAL A 291 19.16 -17.33 -16.52
N THR A 292 20.12 -18.19 -16.85
CA THR A 292 20.28 -19.49 -16.18
C THR A 292 20.88 -19.28 -14.79
N TYR A 293 20.12 -19.57 -13.73
CA TYR A 293 20.63 -19.54 -12.36
C TYR A 293 21.36 -20.85 -12.02
N SER A 294 22.57 -20.74 -11.45
CA SER A 294 23.11 -21.80 -10.60
C SER A 294 23.65 -21.15 -9.33
N TRP A 295 23.17 -21.60 -8.17
CA TRP A 295 23.75 -21.27 -6.88
C TRP A 295 24.01 -22.58 -6.14
N ASN A 296 25.26 -22.80 -5.76
CA ASN A 296 25.65 -23.88 -4.86
C ASN A 296 26.56 -23.28 -3.79
N ALA A 297 26.17 -23.45 -2.53
CA ALA A 297 27.10 -23.29 -1.41
C ALA A 297 28.13 -24.44 -1.49
N GLY A 298 29.20 -24.27 -2.28
CA GLY A 298 30.35 -25.17 -2.28
C GLY A 298 31.03 -25.41 -3.64
N THR A 299 30.31 -25.56 -4.75
CA THR A 299 30.92 -25.73 -6.09
C THR A 299 29.87 -25.55 -7.19
N LEU A 300 30.17 -24.70 -8.17
CA LEU A 300 29.39 -24.51 -9.40
C LEU A 300 29.72 -25.63 -10.39
N TYR A 301 28.75 -26.48 -10.73
CA TYR A 301 28.81 -27.34 -11.92
C TYR A 301 27.49 -27.26 -12.69
N GLN A 302 27.62 -27.06 -14.00
CA GLN A 302 26.58 -26.90 -15.02
C GLN A 302 26.19 -28.26 -15.62
N PRO A 303 25.02 -28.37 -16.28
CA PRO A 303 24.94 -28.95 -17.62
C PRO A 303 25.36 -27.94 -18.70
#